data_AF-A0AAP0RU68-F1
#
_entry.id   AF-A0AAP0RU68-F1
#
_cell.length_a   1.000
_cell.length_b   1.000
_cell.length_c   1.000
_cell.angle_alpha   90.00
_cell.angle_beta   90.00
_cell.angle_gamma   90.00
#
_symmetry.space_group_name_H-M   'P 1'
#
loop_
_entity.id
_entity.type
_entity.pdbx_description
1 polymer ?
#
loop_
_entity_poly.entity_id
_entity_poly.type
_entity_poly.pdbx_seq_one_letter_code
_entity_poly.pdbx_strand_id
1 'polypeptide(L)'
;MAISLPKSVLPFPPKVQDFAIRPEKSLPVRVFSQKPQVGWCETGELAMTRTSSIARVLSKTSESMSSIIAELEKEQTEEDEDEEEEEEEAITSRQPERQLADSWREIHGQDDWVGLLDPMDSLLRSELIRYGEMAQACYDAFDFDPFSKYCGSCRFMHRKFFDSLEMADHGYEVSRYLYATSNINLPNFFKKSRWPKVWSKNANWIGYVAVSNDETSKKLGRRDITVAWRGTVTRLEWIADLMDFLRPISSDKIPCPDPTVKVESGFLDLYTDKDEDCRFCKFSAREQILSEVKRLMEMYPNEELSITITGHSLGSALALLCAYDIVETGLNVTDDGRALPVCVFSFSGPRVGNVRFKERLEWLGVKVLRVVNVHDMVPKSPGLFFNERVSPVLMKLAEGLPWSYSHVGVELALDHKNSPFLKETGDPACAHNLEAHLHLLDGYHGKGQRFVLASGRDPALVNKASDFLKDHYLVPPYWRQDENKGMVRNKDGRWMQPERPKLTDHPADMHHHLKKLGLAASDQ
;
A
#
# COMPACT_ATOMS: atom_id res chain seq x y z
N MET A 1 -41.50 38.60 -43.21
CA MET A 1 -40.13 38.92 -43.66
C MET A 1 -39.21 38.05 -42.83
N ALA A 2 -38.69 36.95 -43.38
CA ALA A 2 -37.44 36.87 -44.17
C ALA A 2 -36.25 37.30 -43.29
N ILE A 3 -35.16 36.53 -43.13
CA ILE A 3 -34.31 35.99 -44.20
C ILE A 3 -33.59 34.73 -43.70
N SER A 4 -33.29 33.82 -44.64
CA SER A 4 -32.66 32.51 -44.43
C SER A 4 -31.23 32.44 -44.95
N LEU A 5 -30.51 31.40 -44.49
CA LEU A 5 -29.41 30.64 -45.15
C LEU A 5 -28.01 31.30 -45.23
N PRO A 6 -26.90 30.53 -45.43
CA PRO A 6 -26.82 29.13 -45.88
C PRO A 6 -25.84 28.18 -45.14
N LYS A 7 -26.04 26.88 -45.42
CA LYS A 7 -25.07 25.78 -45.30
C LYS A 7 -23.94 25.95 -46.32
N SER A 8 -22.70 25.65 -45.93
CA SER A 8 -21.63 25.32 -46.86
C SER A 8 -20.90 24.06 -46.39
N VAL A 9 -20.56 23.23 -47.38
CA VAL A 9 -20.11 21.85 -47.30
C VAL A 9 -18.81 21.77 -48.11
N LEU A 10 -17.82 21.04 -47.57
CA LEU A 10 -16.56 20.51 -48.17
C LEU A 10 -15.34 21.46 -48.30
N PRO A 11 -14.08 20.96 -48.41
CA PRO A 11 -13.62 19.54 -48.48
C PRO A 11 -12.45 19.15 -47.54
N PHE A 12 -12.28 17.85 -47.33
CA PHE A 12 -11.04 17.22 -46.81
C PHE A 12 -9.92 17.24 -47.88
N PRO A 13 -8.65 17.47 -47.52
CA PRO A 13 -7.50 17.11 -48.32
C PRO A 13 -6.83 15.79 -47.85
N PRO A 14 -5.99 15.16 -48.69
CA PRO A 14 -5.81 13.71 -48.72
C PRO A 14 -4.61 13.17 -47.93
N LYS A 15 -4.65 11.84 -47.74
CA LYS A 15 -3.57 10.96 -47.25
C LYS A 15 -2.24 11.19 -47.97
N VAL A 16 -1.16 11.22 -47.19
CA VAL A 16 0.25 11.05 -47.61
C VAL A 16 0.81 9.95 -46.70
N GLN A 17 0.84 8.71 -47.18
CA GLN A 17 2.01 7.99 -47.71
C GLN A 17 2.99 7.51 -46.63
N ASP A 18 3.00 6.18 -46.50
CA ASP A 18 3.91 5.35 -45.73
C ASP A 18 5.38 5.65 -46.05
N PHE A 19 6.15 6.02 -45.04
CA PHE A 19 7.60 5.89 -45.06
C PHE A 19 8.01 4.62 -44.33
N ALA A 20 8.31 3.59 -45.11
CA ALA A 20 8.98 2.39 -44.66
C ALA A 20 10.43 2.72 -44.27
N ILE A 21 10.73 2.68 -42.98
CA ILE A 21 12.10 2.71 -42.47
C ILE A 21 12.66 1.28 -42.55
N ARG A 22 13.64 1.08 -43.44
CA ARG A 22 14.46 -0.14 -43.48
C ARG A 22 15.39 -0.18 -42.26
N PRO A 23 15.60 -1.34 -41.63
CA PRO A 23 16.59 -1.48 -40.56
C PRO A 23 18.01 -1.54 -41.15
N GLU A 24 18.90 -0.72 -40.60
CA GLU A 24 20.34 -0.78 -40.87
C GLU A 24 20.94 -2.08 -40.33
N LYS A 25 21.89 -2.61 -41.10
CA LYS A 25 22.65 -3.82 -40.83
C LYS A 25 23.64 -3.56 -39.69
N SER A 26 23.50 -4.26 -38.57
CA SER A 26 24.57 -4.42 -37.59
C SER A 26 25.38 -5.69 -37.89
N LEU A 27 26.71 -5.51 -37.96
CA LEU A 27 27.71 -6.57 -38.12
C LEU A 27 27.86 -7.39 -36.83
N PRO A 28 28.22 -8.69 -36.91
CA PRO A 28 28.24 -9.57 -35.76
C PRO A 28 29.54 -9.41 -34.95
N VAL A 29 29.41 -9.11 -33.65
CA VAL A 29 30.49 -9.20 -32.68
C VAL A 29 30.54 -10.62 -32.10
N ARG A 30 31.74 -11.20 -32.12
CA ARG A 30 32.08 -12.57 -31.74
C ARG A 30 31.76 -12.86 -30.26
N VAL A 31 31.02 -13.93 -30.02
CA VAL A 31 30.89 -14.58 -28.71
C VAL A 31 32.01 -15.62 -28.58
N PHE A 32 32.95 -15.41 -27.67
CA PHE A 32 33.85 -16.47 -27.21
C PHE A 32 33.11 -17.35 -26.21
N SER A 33 32.89 -18.61 -26.60
CA SER A 33 32.49 -19.68 -25.68
C SER A 33 33.72 -20.56 -25.42
N GLN A 34 34.07 -20.76 -24.15
CA GLN A 34 35.00 -21.81 -23.74
C GLN A 34 34.28 -22.73 -22.76
N LYS A 35 34.02 -23.95 -23.21
CA LYS A 35 33.77 -25.13 -22.37
C LYS A 35 35.11 -25.82 -22.12
N PRO A 36 35.40 -26.36 -20.93
CA PRO A 36 36.42 -27.37 -20.78
C PRO A 36 35.82 -28.77 -20.97
N GLN A 37 36.51 -29.60 -21.75
CA GLN A 37 36.24 -31.03 -21.90
C GLN A 37 36.82 -31.83 -20.74
N VAL A 38 36.10 -32.89 -20.40
CA VAL A 38 36.47 -33.98 -19.48
C VAL A 38 37.33 -35.00 -20.21
N GLY A 39 38.35 -35.55 -19.54
CA GLY A 39 39.06 -36.77 -19.93
C GLY A 39 39.55 -37.54 -18.70
N TRP A 40 38.96 -38.71 -18.44
CA TRP A 40 39.49 -39.83 -17.63
C TRP A 40 40.30 -40.75 -18.58
N CYS A 41 41.19 -41.68 -18.23
CA CYS A 41 41.66 -42.43 -17.05
C CYS A 41 43.11 -42.93 -17.41
N GLU A 42 44.02 -43.37 -16.53
CA GLU A 42 44.07 -44.73 -15.95
C GLU A 42 45.27 -44.91 -14.98
N THR A 43 44.97 -45.57 -13.85
CA THR A 43 45.73 -46.56 -13.03
C THR A 43 47.23 -46.48 -12.70
N GLY A 44 47.53 -46.66 -11.41
CA GLY A 44 48.80 -47.22 -10.89
C GLY A 44 48.83 -47.32 -9.35
N GLU A 45 48.61 -48.52 -8.79
CA GLU A 45 48.84 -48.86 -7.38
C GLU A 45 50.33 -49.10 -7.09
N LEU A 46 50.84 -48.69 -5.92
CA LEU A 46 51.76 -49.51 -5.09
C LEU A 46 51.90 -48.98 -3.65
N ALA A 47 52.16 -49.90 -2.72
CA ALA A 47 52.02 -49.79 -1.27
C ALA A 47 53.29 -49.38 -0.47
N MET A 48 53.03 -48.83 0.73
CA MET A 48 53.77 -48.82 2.03
C MET A 48 55.31 -48.76 2.10
N THR A 49 55.89 -47.81 2.88
CA THR A 49 56.43 -48.01 4.25
C THR A 49 57.24 -46.79 4.77
N ARG A 50 57.35 -46.70 6.11
CA ARG A 50 57.89 -45.65 7.00
C ARG A 50 59.38 -45.29 6.81
N THR A 51 59.76 -44.05 7.18
CA THR A 51 60.81 -43.76 8.20
C THR A 51 60.77 -42.31 8.69
N SER A 52 61.05 -42.13 10.00
CA SER A 52 61.10 -40.88 10.76
C SER A 52 62.43 -40.14 10.65
N SER A 53 62.42 -38.81 10.80
CA SER A 53 63.52 -38.08 11.45
C SER A 53 62.98 -36.91 12.28
N ILE A 54 63.24 -36.98 13.58
CA ILE A 54 62.93 -35.96 14.59
C ILE A 54 64.15 -35.03 14.71
N ALA A 55 63.93 -33.72 14.68
CA ALA A 55 64.87 -32.74 15.24
C ALA A 55 64.20 -32.06 16.44
N ARG A 56 64.79 -32.25 17.63
CA ARG A 56 64.42 -31.60 18.89
C ARG A 56 64.89 -30.15 18.89
N VAL A 57 64.01 -29.24 19.29
CA VAL A 57 64.37 -27.97 19.93
C VAL A 57 63.50 -27.83 21.18
N LEU A 58 64.15 -27.74 22.35
CA LEU A 58 63.55 -27.36 23.63
C LEU A 58 64.10 -25.98 24.00
N SER A 59 63.26 -24.99 24.29
CA SER A 59 62.94 -24.58 25.68
C SER A 59 62.28 -23.18 25.75
N LYS A 60 61.37 -23.06 26.73
CA LYS A 60 60.97 -21.87 27.52
C LYS A 60 60.10 -20.78 26.87
N THR A 61 58.78 -20.95 26.97
CA THR A 61 57.77 -19.87 27.17
C THR A 61 56.41 -20.49 27.56
N SER A 62 56.24 -20.92 28.81
CA SER A 62 54.91 -21.32 29.33
C SER A 62 54.37 -20.41 30.43
N GLU A 63 55.20 -19.53 31.01
CA GLU A 63 54.76 -18.60 32.06
C GLU A 63 54.20 -17.28 31.52
N SER A 64 54.44 -16.96 30.25
CA SER A 64 54.05 -15.67 29.64
C SER A 64 52.64 -15.64 29.03
N MET A 65 52.02 -16.78 28.73
CA MET A 65 50.66 -16.79 28.17
C MET A 65 49.59 -16.76 29.27
N SER A 66 49.90 -17.30 30.46
CA SER A 66 48.95 -17.32 31.57
C SER A 66 48.70 -15.93 32.17
N SER A 67 49.70 -15.03 32.18
CA SER A 67 49.47 -13.66 32.66
C SER A 67 48.64 -12.84 31.67
N ILE A 68 48.85 -13.03 30.36
CA ILE A 68 48.07 -12.33 29.32
C ILE A 68 46.61 -12.80 29.33
N ILE A 69 46.37 -14.09 29.54
CA ILE A 69 45.01 -14.62 29.68
C ILE A 69 44.33 -14.04 30.93
N ALA A 70 45.03 -13.97 32.06
CA ALA A 70 44.47 -13.41 33.30
C ALA A 70 44.18 -11.90 33.20
N GLU A 71 44.95 -11.15 32.40
CA GLU A 71 44.75 -9.72 32.18
C GLU A 71 43.56 -9.47 31.24
N LEU A 72 43.40 -10.30 30.20
CA LEU A 72 42.23 -10.28 29.30
C LEU A 72 40.94 -10.71 30.01
N GLU A 73 41.00 -11.73 30.87
CA GLU A 73 39.85 -12.15 31.69
C GLU A 73 39.42 -11.06 32.66
N LYS A 74 40.36 -10.23 33.13
CA LYS A 74 40.06 -9.12 34.06
C LYS A 74 39.44 -7.91 33.36
N GLU A 75 39.95 -7.54 32.18
CA GLU A 75 39.35 -6.50 31.33
C GLU A 75 37.92 -6.89 30.91
N GLN A 76 37.68 -8.17 30.63
CA GLN A 76 36.37 -8.69 30.26
C GLN A 76 35.37 -8.64 31.42
N THR A 77 35.79 -8.95 32.65
CA THR A 77 34.93 -8.78 33.84
C THR A 77 34.66 -7.33 34.21
N GLU A 78 35.59 -6.40 33.95
CA GLU A 78 35.34 -4.97 34.19
C GLU A 78 34.37 -4.38 33.16
N GLU A 79 34.44 -4.81 31.88
CA GLU A 79 33.44 -4.47 30.86
C GLU A 79 32.06 -5.08 31.16
N ASP A 80 32.02 -6.34 31.65
CA ASP A 80 30.76 -7.00 32.04
C ASP A 80 30.11 -6.33 33.27
N GLU A 81 30.90 -5.84 34.24
CA GLU A 81 30.40 -5.12 35.43
C GLU A 81 29.87 -3.71 35.07
N ASP A 82 30.52 -3.00 34.14
CA ASP A 82 30.04 -1.70 33.63
C ASP A 82 28.74 -1.85 32.81
N GLU A 83 28.59 -2.94 32.04
CA GLU A 83 27.34 -3.28 31.31
C GLU A 83 26.19 -3.66 32.28
N GLU A 84 26.49 -4.38 33.37
CA GLU A 84 25.50 -4.72 34.40
C GLU A 84 25.04 -3.48 35.20
N GLU A 85 25.93 -2.53 35.50
CA GLU A 85 25.56 -1.26 36.16
C GLU A 85 24.72 -0.35 35.24
N GLU A 86 25.01 -0.28 33.93
CA GLU A 86 24.16 0.44 32.95
C GLU A 86 22.78 -0.23 32.76
N GLU A 87 22.70 -1.57 32.81
CA GLU A 87 21.42 -2.30 32.78
C GLU A 87 20.60 -2.08 34.07
N GLU A 88 21.23 -2.05 35.24
CA GLU A 88 20.52 -1.76 36.51
C GLU A 88 20.01 -0.31 36.59
N GLU A 89 20.75 0.69 36.08
CA GLU A 89 20.24 2.06 35.96
C GLU A 89 19.10 2.19 34.92
N ALA A 90 19.12 1.38 33.84
CA ALA A 90 18.04 1.33 32.85
C ALA A 90 16.76 0.65 33.37
N ILE A 91 16.89 -0.28 34.33
CA ILE A 91 15.75 -0.98 34.96
C ILE A 91 15.02 -0.08 35.98
N THR A 92 15.71 0.87 36.61
CA THR A 92 15.13 1.71 37.68
C THR A 92 14.34 2.94 37.20
N SER A 93 14.33 3.24 35.90
CA SER A 93 13.63 4.39 35.31
C SER A 93 12.47 4.07 34.35
N ARG A 94 12.04 2.80 34.26
CA ARG A 94 10.93 2.39 33.37
C ARG A 94 9.60 3.00 33.81
N GLN A 95 9.28 4.16 33.24
CA GLN A 95 7.91 4.67 33.13
C GLN A 95 7.02 3.53 32.62
N PRO A 96 5.78 3.37 33.12
CA PRO A 96 4.88 2.33 32.62
C PRO A 96 4.72 2.50 31.11
N GLU A 97 5.00 1.43 30.35
CA GLU A 97 4.88 1.44 28.89
C GLU A 97 3.46 1.88 28.50
N ARG A 98 3.39 2.99 27.75
CA ARG A 98 2.14 3.55 27.24
C ARG A 98 1.42 2.47 26.42
N GLN A 99 0.21 2.10 26.83
CA GLN A 99 -0.57 1.08 26.11
C GLN A 99 -1.41 1.72 25.01
N LEU A 100 -1.51 1.02 23.87
CA LEU A 100 -2.31 1.47 22.74
C LEU A 100 -3.79 1.64 23.11
N ALA A 101 -4.34 0.75 23.95
CA ALA A 101 -5.73 0.82 24.40
C ALA A 101 -6.08 2.12 25.13
N ASP A 102 -5.13 2.75 25.82
CA ASP A 102 -5.34 3.98 26.57
C ASP A 102 -5.12 5.23 25.71
N SER A 103 -4.40 5.10 24.60
CA SER A 103 -3.93 6.23 23.78
C SER A 103 -4.43 6.19 22.33
N TRP A 104 -5.28 5.23 21.95
CA TRP A 104 -5.65 5.02 20.56
C TRP A 104 -6.30 6.23 19.89
N ARG A 105 -7.02 7.07 20.65
CA ARG A 105 -7.65 8.28 20.09
C ARG A 105 -6.61 9.30 19.64
N GLU A 106 -5.53 9.45 20.40
CA GLU A 106 -4.38 10.29 20.03
C GLU A 106 -3.68 9.72 18.79
N ILE A 107 -3.51 8.39 18.73
CA ILE A 107 -2.94 7.70 17.56
C ILE A 107 -3.85 7.82 16.33
N HIS A 108 -5.17 7.92 16.52
CA HIS A 108 -6.17 8.24 15.50
C HIS A 108 -6.30 9.75 15.23
N GLY A 109 -5.39 10.57 15.73
CA GLY A 109 -5.26 11.97 15.36
C GLY A 109 -6.25 12.90 16.05
N GLN A 110 -6.76 12.57 17.24
CA GLN A 110 -7.63 13.46 18.03
C GLN A 110 -7.12 14.91 18.04
N ASP A 111 -5.82 15.08 18.29
CA ASP A 111 -5.10 16.36 18.29
C ASP A 111 -4.12 16.50 17.11
N ASP A 112 -4.49 15.97 15.94
CA ASP A 112 -3.73 16.10 14.69
C ASP A 112 -2.25 15.67 14.80
N TRP A 113 -2.00 14.64 15.62
CA TRP A 113 -0.69 14.03 15.88
C TRP A 113 0.38 15.01 16.40
N VAL A 114 -0.03 16.12 17.04
CA VAL A 114 0.90 17.07 17.66
C VAL A 114 1.80 16.33 18.65
N GLY A 115 3.11 16.48 18.47
CA GLY A 115 4.13 15.84 19.33
C GLY A 115 4.38 14.35 19.06
N LEU A 116 3.71 13.73 18.07
CA LEU A 116 3.87 12.30 17.77
C LEU A 116 4.73 12.01 16.51
N LEU A 117 5.02 13.03 15.70
CA LEU A 117 5.68 12.88 14.39
C LEU A 117 7.18 13.22 14.39
N ASP A 118 7.65 14.01 15.37
CA ASP A 118 9.03 14.49 15.43
C ASP A 118 9.38 14.91 16.88
N PRO A 119 10.02 14.03 17.68
CA PRO A 119 10.44 12.66 17.33
C PRO A 119 9.26 11.72 17.12
N MET A 120 9.51 10.63 16.40
CA MET A 120 8.47 9.65 16.04
C MET A 120 8.01 8.84 17.26
N ASP A 121 6.73 8.89 17.59
CA ASP A 121 6.12 8.08 18.63
C ASP A 121 6.10 6.59 18.23
N SER A 122 6.44 5.71 19.17
CA SER A 122 6.58 4.26 18.91
C SER A 122 5.25 3.56 18.63
N LEU A 123 4.15 3.98 19.30
CA LEU A 123 2.82 3.44 19.04
C LEU A 123 2.31 3.91 17.68
N LEU A 124 2.47 5.20 17.36
CA LEU A 124 2.07 5.73 16.05
C LEU A 124 2.86 5.06 14.92
N ARG A 125 4.17 4.86 15.07
CA ARG A 125 4.99 4.12 14.11
C ARG A 125 4.42 2.73 13.88
N SER A 126 4.09 2.00 14.95
CA SER A 126 3.57 0.64 14.88
C SER A 126 2.21 0.58 14.19
N GLU A 127 1.30 1.51 14.47
CA GLU A 127 0.00 1.58 13.79
C GLU A 127 0.15 1.96 12.31
N LEU A 128 1.01 2.93 11.99
CA LEU A 128 1.30 3.31 10.60
C LEU A 128 1.84 2.12 9.81
N ILE A 129 2.75 1.34 10.39
CA ILE A 129 3.25 0.11 9.74
C ILE A 129 2.10 -0.88 9.55
N ARG A 130 1.30 -1.18 10.59
CA ARG A 130 0.19 -2.14 10.49
C ARG A 130 -0.81 -1.78 9.39
N TYR A 131 -1.28 -0.52 9.35
CA TYR A 131 -2.22 -0.10 8.31
C TYR A 131 -1.56 -0.02 6.94
N GLY A 132 -0.27 0.32 6.87
CA GLY A 132 0.53 0.22 5.65
C GLY A 132 0.66 -1.21 5.12
N GLU A 133 0.84 -2.19 6.00
CA GLU A 133 0.86 -3.62 5.67
C GLU A 133 -0.49 -4.11 5.17
N MET A 134 -1.60 -3.62 5.74
CA MET A 134 -2.94 -3.89 5.21
C MET A 134 -3.15 -3.31 3.79
N ALA A 135 -2.59 -2.12 3.50
CA ALA A 135 -2.55 -1.60 2.14
C ALA A 135 -1.67 -2.47 1.23
N GLN A 136 -0.52 -2.97 1.71
CA GLN A 136 0.38 -3.85 0.96
C GLN A 136 -0.24 -5.23 0.69
N ALA A 137 -1.04 -5.76 1.63
CA ALA A 137 -1.78 -7.01 1.47
C ALA A 137 -2.68 -6.99 0.22
N CYS A 138 -3.15 -5.80 -0.18
CA CYS A 138 -3.89 -5.64 -1.41
C CYS A 138 -3.07 -5.94 -2.67
N TYR A 139 -1.80 -5.55 -2.68
CA TYR A 139 -0.91 -5.89 -3.79
C TYR A 139 -0.54 -7.37 -3.77
N ASP A 140 -0.18 -7.91 -2.62
CA ASP A 140 0.30 -9.28 -2.49
C ASP A 140 -0.80 -10.32 -2.82
N ALA A 141 -2.06 -9.97 -2.54
CA ALA A 141 -3.22 -10.82 -2.81
C ALA A 141 -3.80 -10.67 -4.23
N PHE A 142 -3.45 -9.64 -5.00
CA PHE A 142 -4.10 -9.37 -6.28
C PHE A 142 -3.47 -10.12 -7.47
N ASP A 143 -4.29 -10.80 -8.27
CA ASP A 143 -3.83 -11.52 -9.45
C ASP A 143 -3.58 -10.59 -10.66
N PHE A 144 -2.31 -10.23 -10.85
CA PHE A 144 -1.85 -9.40 -11.96
C PHE A 144 -1.60 -10.15 -13.27
N ASP A 145 -1.62 -11.48 -13.29
CA ASP A 145 -1.18 -12.24 -14.47
C ASP A 145 -2.27 -12.22 -15.56
N PRO A 146 -2.07 -11.55 -16.72
CA PRO A 146 -3.07 -11.50 -17.78
C PRO A 146 -3.40 -12.86 -18.40
N PHE A 147 -2.52 -13.86 -18.22
CA PHE A 147 -2.75 -15.24 -18.67
C PHE A 147 -3.57 -16.06 -17.68
N SER A 148 -3.72 -15.58 -16.43
CA SER A 148 -4.59 -16.19 -15.44
C SER A 148 -6.07 -16.07 -15.84
N LYS A 149 -6.83 -17.17 -15.62
CA LYS A 149 -8.30 -17.15 -15.71
C LYS A 149 -8.94 -16.20 -14.69
N TYR A 150 -8.21 -15.86 -13.64
CA TYR A 150 -8.66 -15.06 -12.50
C TYR A 150 -7.93 -13.71 -12.40
N CYS A 151 -7.25 -13.28 -13.46
CA CYS A 151 -6.65 -11.96 -13.55
C CYS A 151 -7.67 -10.88 -13.17
N GLY A 152 -7.32 -9.97 -12.28
CA GLY A 152 -8.25 -8.96 -11.79
C GLY A 152 -8.95 -9.30 -10.47
N SER A 153 -8.75 -10.51 -9.92
CA SER A 153 -9.36 -10.96 -8.67
C SER A 153 -8.37 -11.04 -7.51
N CYS A 154 -8.89 -11.20 -6.29
CA CYS A 154 -8.10 -11.64 -5.14
C CYS A 154 -7.76 -13.14 -5.28
N ARG A 155 -6.52 -13.51 -4.94
CA ARG A 155 -6.04 -14.91 -4.93
C ARG A 155 -6.68 -15.75 -3.83
N PHE A 156 -7.03 -15.13 -2.71
CA PHE A 156 -7.38 -15.82 -1.48
C PHE A 156 -8.87 -15.68 -1.13
N MET A 157 -9.40 -16.64 -0.37
CA MET A 157 -10.72 -16.52 0.23
C MET A 157 -10.65 -15.61 1.45
N HIS A 158 -11.72 -14.86 1.76
CA HIS A 158 -11.72 -13.88 2.85
C HIS A 158 -11.31 -14.47 4.21
N ARG A 159 -11.81 -15.68 4.55
CA ARG A 159 -11.48 -16.38 5.81
C ARG A 159 -10.02 -16.83 5.93
N LYS A 160 -9.29 -16.85 4.82
CA LYS A 160 -7.91 -17.30 4.72
C LYS A 160 -6.99 -16.16 4.32
N PHE A 161 -7.50 -14.93 4.22
CA PHE A 161 -6.80 -13.82 3.57
C PHE A 161 -5.48 -13.49 4.28
N PHE A 162 -5.54 -13.17 5.57
CA PHE A 162 -4.35 -12.85 6.37
C PHE A 162 -3.45 -14.07 6.58
N ASP A 163 -4.02 -15.26 6.84
CA ASP A 163 -3.25 -16.51 6.94
C ASP A 163 -2.41 -16.78 5.68
N SER A 164 -3.00 -16.58 4.49
CA SER A 164 -2.34 -16.86 3.22
C SER A 164 -1.26 -15.83 2.87
N LEU A 165 -1.23 -14.72 3.60
CA LEU A 165 -0.25 -13.64 3.46
C LEU A 165 0.77 -13.63 4.59
N GLU A 166 0.74 -14.62 5.49
CA GLU A 166 1.60 -14.69 6.68
C GLU A 166 1.37 -13.51 7.65
N MET A 167 0.13 -13.01 7.71
CA MET A 167 -0.31 -11.86 8.53
C MET A 167 -1.36 -12.26 9.57
N ALA A 168 -1.42 -13.53 9.97
CA ALA A 168 -2.45 -14.05 10.89
C ALA A 168 -2.41 -13.38 12.27
N ASP A 169 -1.24 -12.89 12.68
CA ASP A 169 -0.97 -12.20 13.94
C ASP A 169 -1.58 -10.78 14.03
N HIS A 170 -1.98 -10.20 12.89
CA HIS A 170 -2.65 -8.91 12.86
C HIS A 170 -3.99 -8.95 13.61
N GLY A 171 -4.62 -10.12 13.68
CA GLY A 171 -5.88 -10.35 14.40
C GLY A 171 -7.07 -9.58 13.83
N TYR A 172 -7.16 -9.55 12.50
CA TYR A 172 -8.30 -9.04 11.75
C TYR A 172 -8.92 -10.15 10.92
N GLU A 173 -10.23 -10.04 10.69
CA GLU A 173 -10.97 -10.91 9.78
C GLU A 173 -11.52 -10.09 8.62
N VAL A 174 -11.27 -10.54 7.40
CA VAL A 174 -11.87 -9.90 6.22
C VAL A 174 -13.35 -10.25 6.17
N SER A 175 -14.18 -9.22 6.26
CA SER A 175 -15.63 -9.33 6.22
C SER A 175 -16.18 -9.22 4.80
N ARG A 176 -15.53 -8.41 3.95
CA ARG A 176 -15.98 -8.17 2.57
C ARG A 176 -14.85 -7.85 1.61
N TYR A 177 -14.97 -8.32 0.37
CA TYR A 177 -14.17 -7.86 -0.75
C TYR A 177 -14.88 -6.77 -1.54
N LEU A 178 -14.09 -5.84 -2.04
CA LEU A 178 -14.55 -4.69 -2.81
C LEU A 178 -14.19 -4.87 -4.28
N TYR A 179 -15.15 -4.56 -5.15
CA TYR A 179 -14.96 -4.59 -6.59
C TYR A 179 -15.37 -3.26 -7.20
N ALA A 180 -14.57 -2.78 -8.14
CA ALA A 180 -14.87 -1.61 -8.94
C ALA A 180 -14.87 -1.95 -10.43
N THR A 181 -15.61 -1.18 -11.20
CA THR A 181 -15.60 -1.14 -12.67
C THR A 181 -15.36 0.30 -13.10
N SER A 182 -15.08 0.52 -14.38
CA SER A 182 -15.02 1.87 -14.94
C SER A 182 -15.68 1.85 -16.32
N ASN A 183 -16.64 2.74 -16.52
CA ASN A 183 -17.24 2.98 -17.84
C ASN A 183 -16.28 3.75 -18.77
N ILE A 184 -15.29 4.44 -18.20
CA ILE A 184 -14.20 5.09 -18.92
C ILE A 184 -13.08 4.07 -19.13
N ASN A 185 -12.55 4.02 -20.36
CA ASN A 185 -11.49 3.11 -20.74
C ASN A 185 -10.20 3.52 -19.99
N LEU A 186 -9.99 2.97 -18.79
CA LEU A 186 -8.80 3.12 -17.95
C LEU A 186 -7.87 1.90 -18.15
N PRO A 187 -7.15 1.78 -19.29
CA PRO A 187 -6.44 0.56 -19.67
C PRO A 187 -5.31 0.18 -18.71
N ASN A 188 -4.72 1.16 -18.01
CA ASN A 188 -3.66 0.90 -17.03
C ASN A 188 -4.20 0.44 -15.67
N PHE A 189 -5.45 0.78 -15.33
CA PHE A 189 -6.07 0.41 -14.05
C PHE A 189 -6.66 -1.00 -14.06
N PHE A 190 -7.32 -1.35 -15.16
CA PHE A 190 -8.03 -2.61 -15.27
C PHE A 190 -7.18 -3.66 -15.98
N LYS A 191 -6.60 -4.58 -15.21
CA LYS A 191 -6.03 -5.81 -15.76
C LYS A 191 -7.13 -6.70 -16.33
N LYS A 192 -7.13 -6.86 -17.66
CA LYS A 192 -8.10 -7.69 -18.37
C LYS A 192 -7.53 -9.09 -18.57
N SER A 193 -8.26 -10.12 -18.14
CA SER A 193 -7.91 -11.50 -18.47
C SER A 193 -8.00 -11.73 -19.98
N ARG A 194 -7.05 -12.49 -20.53
CA ARG A 194 -7.14 -12.98 -21.92
C ARG A 194 -8.21 -14.06 -22.10
N TRP A 195 -8.82 -14.56 -21.01
CA TRP A 195 -9.80 -15.64 -20.97
C TRP A 195 -11.11 -15.24 -20.25
N PRO A 196 -12.00 -14.49 -20.92
CA PRO A 196 -13.10 -13.78 -20.26
C PRO A 196 -14.33 -14.64 -19.87
N LYS A 197 -14.24 -15.97 -19.91
CA LYS A 197 -15.39 -16.85 -19.57
C LYS A 197 -15.52 -17.13 -18.08
N VAL A 198 -14.46 -16.91 -17.29
CA VAL A 198 -14.38 -17.30 -15.86
C VAL A 198 -14.40 -16.10 -14.93
N TRP A 199 -13.84 -14.96 -15.37
CA TRP A 199 -13.81 -13.70 -14.63
C TRP A 199 -14.39 -12.55 -15.49
N SER A 200 -14.86 -11.48 -14.84
CA SER A 200 -15.42 -10.31 -15.54
C SER A 200 -14.35 -9.59 -16.36
N LYS A 201 -14.74 -9.06 -17.53
CA LYS A 201 -13.86 -8.24 -18.39
C LYS A 201 -13.63 -6.82 -17.84
N ASN A 202 -14.53 -6.36 -16.97
CA ASN A 202 -14.63 -4.95 -16.58
C ASN A 202 -14.49 -4.74 -15.06
N ALA A 203 -14.59 -5.80 -14.25
CA ALA A 203 -14.50 -5.70 -12.80
C ALA A 203 -13.14 -6.16 -12.28
N ASN A 204 -12.54 -5.34 -11.42
CA ASN A 204 -11.37 -5.70 -10.64
C ASN A 204 -11.64 -5.61 -9.15
N TRP A 205 -11.05 -6.54 -8.41
CA TRP A 205 -10.91 -6.44 -6.97
C TRP A 205 -10.10 -5.19 -6.63
N ILE A 206 -10.63 -4.32 -5.77
CA ILE A 206 -10.05 -3.00 -5.47
C ILE A 206 -9.74 -2.82 -3.98
N GLY A 207 -9.99 -3.83 -3.15
CA GLY A 207 -9.72 -3.74 -1.72
C GLY A 207 -10.63 -4.64 -0.89
N TYR A 208 -10.67 -4.38 0.40
CA TYR A 208 -11.46 -5.15 1.34
C TYR A 208 -11.89 -4.34 2.57
N VAL A 209 -12.92 -4.83 3.24
CA VAL A 209 -13.31 -4.42 4.60
C VAL A 209 -12.92 -5.56 5.55
N ALA A 210 -12.29 -5.20 6.66
CA ALA A 210 -11.92 -6.10 7.73
C ALA A 210 -12.36 -5.53 9.08
N VAL A 211 -12.45 -6.40 10.08
CA VAL A 211 -12.74 -6.01 11.46
C VAL A 211 -11.80 -6.76 12.40
N SER A 212 -11.34 -6.07 13.45
CA SER A 212 -10.50 -6.66 14.49
C SER A 212 -11.26 -7.75 15.26
N ASN A 213 -10.56 -8.84 15.61
CA ASN A 213 -11.09 -9.90 16.46
C ASN A 213 -11.06 -9.48 17.95
N ASP A 214 -11.66 -10.28 18.83
CA ASP A 214 -11.84 -9.91 20.24
C ASP A 214 -10.53 -9.70 21.01
N GLU A 215 -9.47 -10.43 20.64
CA GLU A 215 -8.16 -10.31 21.27
C GLU A 215 -7.48 -9.01 20.84
N THR A 216 -7.50 -8.71 19.54
CA THR A 216 -6.97 -7.47 18.98
C THR A 216 -7.76 -6.27 19.47
N SER A 217 -9.10 -6.33 19.50
CA SER A 217 -9.92 -5.23 20.00
C SER A 217 -9.60 -4.83 21.44
N LYS A 218 -9.27 -5.81 22.30
CA LYS A 218 -8.81 -5.54 23.67
C LYS A 218 -7.48 -4.79 23.69
N LYS A 219 -6.51 -5.20 22.85
CA LYS A 219 -5.21 -4.53 22.72
C LYS A 219 -5.34 -3.11 22.14
N LEU A 220 -6.27 -2.93 21.21
CA LEU A 220 -6.58 -1.66 20.56
C LEU A 220 -7.40 -0.72 21.45
N GLY A 221 -8.07 -1.23 22.49
CA GLY A 221 -9.04 -0.48 23.29
C GLY A 221 -10.35 -0.16 22.58
N ARG A 222 -10.58 -0.76 21.40
CA ARG A 222 -11.72 -0.51 20.51
C ARG A 222 -11.89 -1.65 19.49
N ARG A 223 -13.10 -1.82 18.97
CA ARG A 223 -13.36 -2.61 17.76
C ARG A 223 -13.09 -1.72 16.54
N ASP A 224 -11.98 -1.99 15.88
CA ASP A 224 -11.59 -1.28 14.67
C ASP A 224 -12.17 -1.95 13.42
N ILE A 225 -12.95 -1.19 12.64
CA ILE A 225 -13.39 -1.53 11.28
C ILE A 225 -12.39 -0.90 10.31
N THR A 226 -11.67 -1.73 9.57
CA THR A 226 -10.66 -1.25 8.61
C THR A 226 -11.13 -1.41 7.18
N VAL A 227 -10.98 -0.37 6.37
CA VAL A 227 -11.19 -0.40 4.92
C VAL A 227 -9.85 -0.19 4.23
N ALA A 228 -9.36 -1.22 3.53
CA ALA A 228 -8.10 -1.16 2.81
C ALA A 228 -8.36 -1.10 1.30
N TRP A 229 -7.80 -0.07 0.66
CA TRP A 229 -7.92 0.17 -0.77
C TRP A 229 -6.65 -0.17 -1.52
N ARG A 230 -6.79 -0.96 -2.58
CA ARG A 230 -5.71 -1.28 -3.51
C ARG A 230 -5.40 -0.08 -4.40
N GLY A 231 -4.13 0.29 -4.48
CA GLY A 231 -3.66 1.21 -5.51
C GLY A 231 -3.49 0.55 -6.88
N THR A 232 -2.74 1.20 -7.77
CA THR A 232 -2.35 0.65 -9.06
C THR A 232 -1.00 -0.05 -8.97
N VAL A 233 -0.76 -1.00 -9.88
CA VAL A 233 0.56 -1.64 -10.09
C VAL A 233 1.21 -1.19 -11.39
N THR A 234 0.47 -0.49 -12.25
CA THR A 234 1.05 0.10 -13.46
C THR A 234 1.91 1.31 -13.13
N ARG A 235 2.93 1.53 -13.96
CA ARG A 235 3.83 2.69 -13.90
C ARG A 235 3.03 4.00 -13.87
N LEU A 236 3.69 5.09 -13.48
CA LEU A 236 3.14 6.45 -13.31
C LEU A 236 2.28 6.98 -14.47
N GLU A 237 2.29 6.32 -15.64
CA GLU A 237 1.38 6.55 -16.77
C GLU A 237 -0.10 6.56 -16.36
N TRP A 238 -0.48 5.81 -15.31
CA TRP A 238 -1.84 5.83 -14.79
C TRP A 238 -2.30 7.23 -14.37
N ILE A 239 -1.38 8.07 -13.91
CA ILE A 239 -1.69 9.43 -13.45
C ILE A 239 -2.26 10.24 -14.61
N ALA A 240 -1.73 10.06 -15.83
CA ALA A 240 -2.27 10.71 -17.01
C ALA A 240 -3.69 10.22 -17.37
N ASP A 241 -4.01 8.95 -17.08
CA ASP A 241 -5.34 8.38 -17.32
C ASP A 241 -6.39 8.87 -16.28
N LEU A 242 -5.96 9.31 -15.09
CA LEU A 242 -6.81 9.89 -14.02
C LEU A 242 -6.63 11.41 -13.85
N MET A 243 -6.05 12.10 -14.83
CA MET A 243 -5.88 13.55 -14.78
C MET A 243 -6.97 14.24 -15.61
N ASP A 244 -8.22 14.01 -15.23
CA ASP A 244 -9.38 14.67 -15.82
C ASP A 244 -9.76 15.94 -15.00
N PHE A 245 -10.94 16.51 -15.24
CA PHE A 245 -11.40 17.75 -14.59
C PHE A 245 -12.04 17.50 -13.21
N LEU A 246 -11.98 18.52 -12.34
CA LEU A 246 -12.71 18.53 -11.08
C LEU A 246 -14.23 18.53 -11.28
N ARG A 247 -14.93 17.53 -10.74
CA ARG A 247 -16.39 17.41 -10.77
C ARG A 247 -17.00 17.58 -9.38
N PRO A 248 -18.17 18.23 -9.23
CA PRO A 248 -18.87 18.29 -7.95
C PRO A 248 -19.17 16.89 -7.42
N ILE A 249 -18.84 16.61 -6.16
CA ILE A 249 -19.02 15.28 -5.55
C ILE A 249 -20.50 14.85 -5.51
N SER A 250 -21.40 15.84 -5.41
CA SER A 250 -22.85 15.63 -5.44
C SER A 250 -23.39 15.12 -6.78
N SER A 251 -22.58 15.16 -7.85
CA SER A 251 -22.99 14.69 -9.17
C SER A 251 -23.24 13.19 -9.23
N ASP A 252 -22.66 12.41 -8.31
CA ASP A 252 -22.74 10.94 -8.28
C ASP A 252 -23.41 10.43 -7.00
N LYS A 253 -24.39 11.21 -6.52
CA LYS A 253 -25.30 10.88 -5.40
C LYS A 253 -24.60 10.70 -4.05
N ILE A 254 -23.38 11.22 -3.89
CA ILE A 254 -22.78 11.44 -2.58
C ILE A 254 -23.41 12.73 -2.02
N PRO A 255 -24.06 12.70 -0.83
CA PRO A 255 -24.63 13.89 -0.24
C PRO A 255 -23.56 14.98 -0.13
N CYS A 256 -23.88 16.21 -0.54
CA CYS A 256 -23.05 17.37 -0.25
C CYS A 256 -23.91 18.63 -0.43
N PRO A 257 -24.12 19.44 0.62
CA PRO A 257 -24.91 20.66 0.51
C PRO A 257 -24.21 21.76 -0.28
N ASP A 258 -22.87 21.68 -0.42
CA ASP A 258 -22.06 22.66 -1.12
C ASP A 258 -21.65 22.14 -2.53
N PRO A 259 -22.23 22.66 -3.62
CA PRO A 259 -21.90 22.23 -4.98
C PRO A 259 -20.49 22.67 -5.43
N THR A 260 -19.79 23.49 -4.64
CA THR A 260 -18.42 23.91 -4.92
C THR A 260 -17.38 22.92 -4.40
N VAL A 261 -17.78 21.93 -3.61
CA VAL A 261 -16.95 20.78 -3.22
C VAL A 261 -16.75 19.88 -4.43
N LYS A 262 -15.53 19.84 -4.95
CA LYS A 262 -15.18 19.08 -6.16
C LYS A 262 -14.02 18.15 -5.93
N VAL A 263 -14.07 17.00 -6.60
CA VAL A 263 -13.05 15.96 -6.58
C VAL A 263 -12.68 15.57 -8.02
N GLU A 264 -11.52 14.92 -8.19
CA GLU A 264 -11.10 14.37 -9.48
C GLU A 264 -12.14 13.36 -9.99
N SER A 265 -12.58 13.49 -11.24
CA SER A 265 -13.68 12.70 -11.80
C SER A 265 -13.34 11.22 -11.91
N GLY A 266 -12.12 10.85 -12.29
CA GLY A 266 -11.71 9.45 -12.41
C GLY A 266 -11.73 8.69 -11.08
N PHE A 267 -11.30 9.31 -9.96
CA PHE A 267 -11.44 8.73 -8.63
C PHE A 267 -12.92 8.56 -8.23
N LEU A 268 -13.75 9.55 -8.56
CA LEU A 268 -15.18 9.51 -8.26
C LEU A 268 -15.88 8.41 -9.06
N ASP A 269 -15.63 8.33 -10.36
CA ASP A 269 -16.17 7.31 -11.25
C ASP A 269 -15.75 5.92 -10.77
N LEU A 270 -14.48 5.70 -10.42
CA LEU A 270 -14.03 4.40 -9.88
C LEU A 270 -14.74 4.02 -8.57
N TYR A 271 -15.11 5.01 -7.76
CA TYR A 271 -15.82 4.81 -6.49
C TYR A 271 -17.32 4.55 -6.69
N THR A 272 -17.95 5.20 -7.67
CA THR A 272 -19.42 5.20 -7.84
C THR A 272 -19.95 4.39 -9.03
N ASP A 273 -19.14 4.08 -10.03
CA ASP A 273 -19.56 3.32 -11.21
C ASP A 273 -19.98 1.89 -10.84
N LYS A 274 -20.97 1.39 -11.57
CA LYS A 274 -21.48 0.03 -11.49
C LYS A 274 -21.92 -0.48 -12.86
N ASP A 275 -21.98 -1.78 -12.99
CA ASP A 275 -22.38 -2.51 -14.19
C ASP A 275 -23.40 -3.58 -13.75
N GLU A 276 -24.68 -3.33 -14.03
CA GLU A 276 -25.79 -4.20 -13.59
C GLU A 276 -25.73 -5.60 -14.22
N ASP A 277 -25.09 -5.72 -15.38
CA ASP A 277 -24.86 -7.00 -16.07
C ASP A 277 -23.64 -7.75 -15.52
N CYS A 278 -22.79 -7.08 -14.72
CA CYS A 278 -21.62 -7.66 -14.08
C CYS A 278 -21.95 -8.22 -12.70
N ARG A 279 -21.78 -9.54 -12.51
CA ARG A 279 -21.95 -10.24 -11.22
C ARG A 279 -21.23 -9.54 -10.04
N PHE A 280 -20.01 -9.04 -10.25
CA PHE A 280 -19.18 -8.43 -9.21
C PHE A 280 -19.44 -6.93 -9.01
N CYS A 281 -19.83 -6.22 -10.08
CA CYS A 281 -20.03 -4.77 -10.05
C CYS A 281 -21.51 -4.38 -10.22
N LYS A 282 -22.45 -5.28 -9.92
CA LYS A 282 -23.87 -4.95 -9.80
C LYS A 282 -24.11 -3.80 -8.82
N PHE A 283 -23.26 -3.72 -7.80
CA PHE A 283 -23.17 -2.62 -6.87
C PHE A 283 -21.83 -1.90 -7.06
N SER A 284 -21.82 -0.58 -6.89
CA SER A 284 -20.58 0.20 -6.91
C SER A 284 -19.71 -0.10 -5.70
N ALA A 285 -18.43 0.28 -5.74
CA ALA A 285 -17.54 0.14 -4.59
C ALA A 285 -18.08 0.90 -3.36
N ARG A 286 -18.64 2.10 -3.60
CA ARG A 286 -19.41 2.87 -2.61
C ARG A 286 -20.51 2.05 -1.94
N GLU A 287 -21.43 1.48 -2.72
CA GLU A 287 -22.58 0.71 -2.19
C GLU A 287 -22.09 -0.52 -1.38
N GLN A 288 -21.04 -1.19 -1.86
CA GLN A 288 -20.44 -2.33 -1.16
C GLN A 288 -19.86 -1.97 0.21
N ILE A 289 -19.25 -0.78 0.35
CA ILE A 289 -18.66 -0.32 1.61
C ILE A 289 -19.71 0.17 2.57
N LEU A 290 -20.60 1.06 2.13
CA LEU A 290 -21.59 1.66 3.02
C LEU A 290 -22.51 0.59 3.61
N SER A 291 -22.88 -0.42 2.82
CA SER A 291 -23.65 -1.56 3.31
C SER A 291 -22.88 -2.39 4.35
N GLU A 292 -21.59 -2.64 4.14
CA GLU A 292 -20.79 -3.45 5.05
C GLU A 292 -20.45 -2.76 6.35
N VAL A 293 -20.06 -1.48 6.28
CA VAL A 293 -19.80 -0.66 7.48
C VAL A 293 -21.08 -0.57 8.30
N LYS A 294 -22.25 -0.35 7.67
CA LYS A 294 -23.54 -0.37 8.39
C LYS A 294 -23.80 -1.72 9.06
N ARG A 295 -23.55 -2.83 8.34
CA ARG A 295 -23.73 -4.20 8.89
C ARG A 295 -22.82 -4.46 10.09
N LEU A 296 -21.56 -4.03 10.03
CA LEU A 296 -20.59 -4.20 11.13
C LEU A 296 -20.98 -3.33 12.34
N MET A 297 -21.42 -2.09 12.13
CA MET A 297 -21.93 -1.25 13.23
C MET A 297 -23.16 -1.86 13.91
N GLU A 298 -24.07 -2.47 13.14
CA GLU A 298 -25.23 -3.19 13.68
C GLU A 298 -24.85 -4.50 14.39
N MET A 299 -23.71 -5.09 14.05
CA MET A 299 -23.19 -6.32 14.66
C MET A 299 -22.52 -6.07 16.03
N TYR A 300 -21.95 -4.88 16.23
CA TYR A 300 -21.23 -4.50 17.45
C TYR A 300 -21.83 -3.25 18.13
N PRO A 301 -23.14 -3.20 18.43
CA PRO A 301 -23.82 -1.98 18.87
C PRO A 301 -23.39 -1.48 20.27
N ASN A 302 -22.82 -2.36 21.09
CA ASN A 302 -22.44 -2.06 22.48
C ASN A 302 -20.92 -1.96 22.68
N GLU A 303 -20.14 -1.94 21.60
CA GLU A 303 -18.68 -1.81 21.66
C GLU A 303 -18.23 -0.40 21.27
N GLU A 304 -17.07 0.01 21.77
CA GLU A 304 -16.41 1.22 21.29
C GLU A 304 -15.83 0.93 19.90
N LEU A 305 -16.30 1.66 18.88
CA LEU A 305 -15.95 1.41 17.48
C LEU A 305 -15.07 2.54 16.91
N SER A 306 -14.19 2.18 15.98
CA SER A 306 -13.50 3.12 15.09
C SER A 306 -13.60 2.67 13.64
N ILE A 307 -13.51 3.63 12.71
CA ILE A 307 -13.38 3.34 11.28
C ILE A 307 -12.01 3.84 10.83
N THR A 308 -11.16 2.91 10.40
CA THR A 308 -9.83 3.23 9.87
C THR A 308 -9.77 2.91 8.39
N ILE A 309 -9.29 3.85 7.58
CA ILE A 309 -9.24 3.68 6.13
C ILE A 309 -7.80 3.85 5.69
N THR A 310 -7.31 2.93 4.87
CA THR A 310 -5.93 2.97 4.40
C THR A 310 -5.84 2.65 2.92
N GLY A 311 -4.78 3.15 2.31
CA GLY A 311 -4.48 2.89 0.92
C GLY A 311 -3.13 3.48 0.55
N HIS A 312 -2.62 3.00 -0.57
CA HIS A 312 -1.41 3.50 -1.20
C HIS A 312 -1.71 3.98 -2.61
N SER A 313 -1.05 5.06 -3.07
CA SER A 313 -1.19 5.56 -4.44
C SER A 313 -2.67 5.90 -4.74
N LEU A 314 -3.25 5.37 -5.82
CA LEU A 314 -4.71 5.44 -6.09
C LEU A 314 -5.55 5.04 -4.87
N GLY A 315 -5.14 4.01 -4.13
CA GLY A 315 -5.90 3.51 -2.97
C GLY A 315 -6.05 4.59 -1.90
N SER A 316 -5.07 5.48 -1.75
CA SER A 316 -5.15 6.63 -0.86
C SER A 316 -6.22 7.62 -1.31
N ALA A 317 -6.35 7.87 -2.62
CA ALA A 317 -7.38 8.77 -3.14
C ALA A 317 -8.79 8.24 -2.84
N LEU A 318 -8.99 6.94 -3.07
CA LEU A 318 -10.24 6.24 -2.73
C LEU A 318 -10.48 6.22 -1.22
N ALA A 319 -9.43 6.11 -0.41
CA ALA A 319 -9.53 6.17 1.04
C ALA A 319 -10.08 7.53 1.54
N LEU A 320 -9.61 8.65 0.98
CA LEU A 320 -10.14 9.98 1.31
C LEU A 320 -11.59 10.15 0.84
N LEU A 321 -11.95 9.72 -0.38
CA LEU A 321 -13.33 9.77 -0.87
C LEU A 321 -14.28 8.92 -0.01
N CYS A 322 -13.82 7.74 0.39
CA CYS A 322 -14.56 6.83 1.25
C CYS A 322 -14.80 7.44 2.64
N ALA A 323 -13.76 8.04 3.24
CA ALA A 323 -13.89 8.73 4.53
C ALA A 323 -14.89 9.89 4.46
N TYR A 324 -14.80 10.70 3.40
CA TYR A 324 -15.74 11.79 3.14
C TYR A 324 -17.18 11.27 3.10
N ASP A 325 -17.46 10.27 2.25
CA ASP A 325 -18.81 9.75 2.03
C ASP A 325 -19.39 9.08 3.27
N ILE A 326 -18.58 8.36 4.06
CA ILE A 326 -19.00 7.76 5.33
C ILE A 326 -19.50 8.84 6.31
N VAL A 327 -18.74 9.92 6.49
CA VAL A 327 -19.10 10.96 7.48
C VAL A 327 -20.19 11.89 6.95
N GLU A 328 -20.12 12.28 5.68
CA GLU A 328 -21.12 13.16 5.06
C GLU A 328 -22.49 12.48 4.91
N THR A 329 -22.54 11.15 4.72
CA THR A 329 -23.78 10.36 4.78
C THR A 329 -24.28 10.17 6.22
N GLY A 330 -23.48 10.49 7.23
CA GLY A 330 -23.78 10.24 8.64
C GLY A 330 -23.72 8.77 9.02
N LEU A 331 -23.06 7.93 8.22
CA LEU A 331 -22.96 6.49 8.49
C LEU A 331 -22.15 6.21 9.75
N ASN A 332 -21.17 7.07 10.09
CA ASN A 332 -20.39 6.94 11.32
C ASN A 332 -21.14 7.36 12.58
N VAL A 333 -22.41 7.77 12.50
CA VAL A 333 -23.22 8.14 13.67
C VAL A 333 -24.01 6.93 14.16
N THR A 334 -23.84 6.56 15.42
CA THR A 334 -24.58 5.48 16.08
C THR A 334 -26.00 5.91 16.45
N ASP A 335 -26.87 4.95 16.77
CA ASP A 335 -28.29 5.22 17.06
C ASP A 335 -28.50 6.10 18.31
N ASP A 336 -27.51 6.16 19.22
CA ASP A 336 -27.46 7.04 20.39
C ASP A 336 -26.90 8.45 20.09
N GLY A 337 -26.57 8.74 18.82
CA GLY A 337 -26.10 10.03 18.35
C GLY A 337 -24.59 10.27 18.50
N ARG A 338 -23.81 9.28 18.96
CA ARG A 338 -22.34 9.40 19.01
C ARG A 338 -21.74 9.24 17.62
N ALA A 339 -20.76 10.09 17.29
CA ALA A 339 -19.99 9.96 16.06
C ALA A 339 -18.75 9.10 16.30
N LEU A 340 -18.61 8.01 15.54
CA LEU A 340 -17.42 7.18 15.55
C LEU A 340 -16.24 7.93 14.91
N PRO A 341 -15.02 7.85 15.48
CA PRO A 341 -13.83 8.41 14.86
C PRO A 341 -13.55 7.75 13.51
N VAL A 342 -13.34 8.58 12.48
CA VAL A 342 -12.93 8.15 11.14
C VAL A 342 -11.51 8.69 10.86
N CYS A 343 -10.56 7.78 10.68
CA CYS A 343 -9.16 8.10 10.44
C CYS A 343 -8.67 7.52 9.11
N VAL A 344 -7.87 8.28 8.37
CA VAL A 344 -7.25 7.86 7.12
C VAL A 344 -5.73 7.85 7.26
N PHE A 345 -5.12 6.69 7.03
CA PHE A 345 -3.67 6.54 6.88
C PHE A 345 -3.34 6.34 5.40
N SER A 346 -2.82 7.41 4.78
CA SER A 346 -2.54 7.49 3.35
C SER A 346 -1.04 7.35 3.09
N PHE A 347 -0.68 6.49 2.14
CA PHE A 347 0.71 6.32 1.70
C PHE A 347 0.86 6.78 0.26
N SER A 348 1.72 7.78 0.00
CA SER A 348 1.96 8.29 -1.35
C SER A 348 0.70 8.62 -2.17
N GLY A 349 -0.34 9.12 -1.50
CA GLY A 349 -1.59 9.47 -2.15
C GLY A 349 -1.49 10.76 -2.97
N PRO A 350 -2.11 10.84 -4.16
CA PRO A 350 -2.25 12.08 -4.91
C PRO A 350 -3.21 13.05 -4.20
N ARG A 351 -3.29 14.29 -4.69
CA ARG A 351 -4.36 15.23 -4.33
C ARG A 351 -5.70 14.72 -4.89
N VAL A 352 -6.78 14.89 -4.13
CA VAL A 352 -8.08 14.26 -4.44
C VAL A 352 -9.12 15.28 -4.90
N GLY A 353 -9.10 16.49 -4.34
CA GLY A 353 -10.09 17.51 -4.63
C GLY A 353 -9.58 18.92 -4.43
N ASN A 354 -10.49 19.87 -4.59
CA ASN A 354 -10.18 21.29 -4.41
C ASN A 354 -10.12 21.71 -2.94
N VAL A 355 -9.80 22.98 -2.69
CA VAL A 355 -9.76 23.53 -1.33
C VAL A 355 -11.08 23.38 -0.58
N ARG A 356 -12.23 23.44 -1.28
CA ARG A 356 -13.55 23.25 -0.66
C ARG A 356 -13.75 21.82 -0.17
N PHE A 357 -13.26 20.83 -0.92
CA PHE A 357 -13.22 19.44 -0.46
C PHE A 357 -12.37 19.28 0.79
N LYS A 358 -11.18 19.89 0.81
CA LYS A 358 -10.32 19.93 2.01
C LYS A 358 -11.06 20.51 3.23
N GLU A 359 -11.55 21.74 3.10
CA GLU A 359 -12.23 22.46 4.18
C GLU A 359 -13.45 21.67 4.70
N ARG A 360 -14.23 21.06 3.79
CA ARG A 360 -15.39 20.27 4.18
C ARG A 360 -14.98 18.99 4.92
N LEU A 361 -13.98 18.26 4.44
CA LEU A 361 -13.51 17.03 5.09
C LEU A 361 -12.95 17.31 6.50
N GLU A 362 -12.21 18.40 6.66
CA GLU A 362 -11.68 18.87 7.95
C GLU A 362 -12.83 19.30 8.89
N TRP A 363 -13.84 20.02 8.37
CA TRP A 363 -15.02 20.43 9.13
C TRP A 363 -15.86 19.23 9.63
N LEU A 364 -15.91 18.14 8.86
CA LEU A 364 -16.55 16.89 9.24
C LEU A 364 -15.79 16.12 10.34
N GLY A 365 -14.58 16.56 10.72
CA GLY A 365 -13.79 15.95 11.78
C GLY A 365 -13.04 14.67 11.35
N VAL A 366 -12.92 14.40 10.05
CA VAL A 366 -12.11 13.28 9.55
C VAL A 366 -10.64 13.59 9.77
N LYS A 367 -9.91 12.65 10.38
CA LYS A 367 -8.47 12.76 10.59
C LYS A 367 -7.72 12.08 9.46
N VAL A 368 -6.75 12.76 8.86
CA VAL A 368 -5.96 12.24 7.74
C VAL A 368 -4.48 12.45 8.01
N LEU A 369 -3.71 11.36 8.04
CA LEU A 369 -2.25 11.38 8.10
C LEU A 369 -1.68 10.83 6.80
N ARG A 370 -0.85 11.65 6.14
CA ARG A 370 -0.24 11.34 4.85
C ARG A 370 1.25 11.05 5.03
N VAL A 371 1.63 9.80 4.82
CA VAL A 371 3.03 9.38 4.75
C VAL A 371 3.50 9.53 3.32
N VAL A 372 4.54 10.36 3.11
CA VAL A 372 5.05 10.67 1.78
C VAL A 372 6.57 10.54 1.75
N ASN A 373 7.11 10.04 0.65
CA ASN A 373 8.52 10.17 0.33
C ASN A 373 8.74 11.49 -0.42
N VAL A 374 9.66 12.35 0.06
CA VAL A 374 9.91 13.68 -0.53
C VAL A 374 10.30 13.63 -2.02
N HIS A 375 10.84 12.49 -2.45
CA HIS A 375 11.24 12.23 -3.83
C HIS A 375 10.16 11.59 -4.70
N ASP A 376 9.01 11.23 -4.12
CA ASP A 376 7.86 10.75 -4.87
C ASP A 376 7.19 11.89 -5.66
N MET A 377 6.71 11.57 -6.85
CA MET A 377 6.01 12.48 -7.74
C MET A 377 4.49 12.34 -7.64
N VAL A 378 3.97 11.22 -7.12
CA VAL A 378 2.52 10.97 -7.04
C VAL A 378 1.80 11.96 -6.12
N PRO A 379 2.28 12.24 -4.89
CA PRO A 379 1.67 13.25 -4.05
C PRO A 379 1.66 14.65 -4.68
N LYS A 380 2.61 14.92 -5.59
CA LYS A 380 2.70 16.20 -6.30
C LYS A 380 1.69 16.32 -7.44
N SER A 381 0.81 15.35 -7.65
CA SER A 381 -0.22 15.34 -8.71
C SER A 381 -1.62 15.23 -8.10
N PRO A 382 -2.70 15.66 -8.80
CA PRO A 382 -2.74 16.50 -10.01
C PRO A 382 -2.63 18.02 -9.71
N GLY A 383 -2.11 18.81 -10.66
CA GLY A 383 -2.12 20.29 -10.63
C GLY A 383 -0.73 20.97 -10.59
N LEU A 384 -0.65 22.26 -10.98
CA LEU A 384 0.59 23.06 -10.90
C LEU A 384 0.97 23.39 -9.45
N PHE A 385 2.27 23.57 -9.20
CA PHE A 385 2.88 23.97 -7.92
C PHE A 385 2.42 25.38 -7.48
N PHE A 386 1.18 25.54 -7.05
CA PHE A 386 0.86 26.62 -6.10
C PHE A 386 1.07 26.02 -4.72
N ASN A 387 2.34 26.00 -4.30
CA ASN A 387 2.76 25.54 -2.97
C ASN A 387 1.76 26.00 -1.91
N GLU A 388 1.42 25.16 -0.95
CA GLU A 388 0.63 25.51 0.25
C GLU A 388 1.32 26.57 1.15
N ARG A 389 2.39 27.21 0.63
CA ARG A 389 3.16 28.32 1.19
C ARG A 389 2.97 29.65 0.44
N VAL A 390 2.08 29.75 -0.56
CA VAL A 390 1.76 31.05 -1.18
C VAL A 390 0.81 31.86 -0.32
N SER A 391 0.97 33.19 -0.36
CA SER A 391 0.13 34.16 0.34
C SER A 391 -1.38 33.87 0.14
N PRO A 392 -2.23 34.00 1.18
CA PRO A 392 -3.68 33.80 1.10
C PRO A 392 -4.35 34.58 -0.04
N VAL A 393 -3.78 35.71 -0.45
CA VAL A 393 -4.29 36.54 -1.56
C VAL A 393 -4.13 35.83 -2.91
N LEU A 394 -3.03 35.09 -3.13
CA LEU A 394 -2.77 34.38 -4.38
C LEU A 394 -3.57 33.07 -4.48
N MET A 395 -3.75 32.38 -3.34
CA MET A 395 -4.67 31.24 -3.23
C MET A 395 -6.08 31.63 -3.66
N LYS A 396 -6.61 32.76 -3.15
CA LYS A 396 -7.96 33.24 -3.48
C LYS A 396 -8.15 33.61 -4.96
N LEU A 397 -7.07 34.02 -5.65
CA LEU A 397 -7.10 34.27 -7.10
C LEU A 397 -7.03 32.98 -7.92
N ALA A 398 -6.38 31.94 -7.39
CA ALA A 398 -6.25 30.62 -8.03
C ALA A 398 -7.41 29.66 -7.69
N GLU A 399 -8.18 29.92 -6.62
CA GLU A 399 -9.38 29.15 -6.21
C GLU A 399 -10.41 28.99 -7.34
N GLY A 400 -10.49 29.96 -8.26
CA GLY A 400 -11.39 29.92 -9.40
C GLY A 400 -10.90 29.08 -10.59
N LEU A 401 -9.66 28.58 -10.56
CA LEU A 401 -9.11 27.80 -11.66
C LEU A 401 -9.54 26.32 -11.56
N PRO A 402 -9.95 25.69 -12.67
CA PRO A 402 -10.44 24.31 -12.69
C PRO A 402 -9.39 23.23 -12.34
N TRP A 403 -8.15 23.64 -12.05
CA TRP A 403 -7.01 22.76 -11.77
C TRP A 403 -6.42 22.97 -10.36
N SER A 404 -7.15 23.65 -9.47
CA SER A 404 -6.71 23.91 -8.09
C SER A 404 -7.03 22.73 -7.18
N TYR A 405 -6.04 21.89 -6.94
CA TYR A 405 -6.10 20.73 -6.05
C TYR A 405 -5.33 21.00 -4.76
N SER A 406 -5.85 20.53 -3.62
CA SER A 406 -5.24 20.71 -2.30
C SER A 406 -5.07 19.38 -1.58
N HIS A 407 -4.01 19.24 -0.79
CA HIS A 407 -3.92 18.11 0.14
C HIS A 407 -4.82 18.32 1.35
N VAL A 408 -5.30 17.21 1.91
CA VAL A 408 -6.04 17.17 3.17
C VAL A 408 -5.20 16.45 4.22
N GLY A 409 -5.26 16.94 5.46
CA GLY A 409 -4.59 16.31 6.60
C GLY A 409 -3.13 16.68 6.80
N VAL A 410 -2.54 16.01 7.79
CA VAL A 410 -1.18 16.21 8.28
C VAL A 410 -0.18 15.41 7.45
N GLU A 411 0.98 15.98 7.15
CA GLU A 411 2.03 15.33 6.37
C GLU A 411 3.16 14.81 7.27
N LEU A 412 3.49 13.53 7.11
CA LEU A 412 4.74 12.95 7.56
C LEU A 412 5.65 12.73 6.34
N ALA A 413 6.60 13.65 6.17
CA ALA A 413 7.57 13.60 5.08
C ALA A 413 8.79 12.75 5.47
N LEU A 414 9.01 11.68 4.73
CA LEU A 414 10.15 10.78 4.85
C LEU A 414 11.11 11.00 3.68
N ASP A 415 12.41 10.80 3.92
CA ASP A 415 13.42 10.86 2.87
C ASP A 415 14.15 9.53 2.78
N HIS A 416 13.98 8.86 1.63
CA HIS A 416 14.59 7.57 1.39
C HIS A 416 16.11 7.61 1.34
N LYS A 417 16.71 8.78 1.08
CA LYS A 417 18.16 8.96 1.06
C LYS A 417 18.80 8.85 2.45
N ASN A 418 18.00 8.98 3.51
CA ASN A 418 18.49 8.80 4.88
C ASN A 418 18.71 7.32 5.24
N SER A 419 18.12 6.39 4.47
CA SER A 419 18.27 4.96 4.73
C SER A 419 19.61 4.44 4.20
N PRO A 420 20.45 3.82 5.05
CA PRO A 420 21.69 3.20 4.60
C PRO A 420 21.45 1.94 3.76
N PHE A 421 20.22 1.42 3.73
CA PHE A 421 19.83 0.20 3.02
C PHE A 421 19.48 0.44 1.54
N LEU A 422 19.00 1.65 1.22
CA LEU A 422 18.43 1.96 -0.10
C LEU A 422 19.46 2.54 -1.06
N LYS A 423 19.33 2.18 -2.34
CA LYS A 423 20.13 2.70 -3.44
C LYS A 423 19.84 4.19 -3.66
N GLU A 424 20.87 4.94 -4.03
CA GLU A 424 20.66 6.23 -4.69
C GLU A 424 20.25 5.96 -6.13
N THR A 425 18.93 5.87 -6.36
CA THR A 425 18.36 5.65 -7.69
C THR A 425 17.50 6.84 -8.12
N GLY A 426 17.51 7.13 -9.43
CA GLY A 426 16.61 8.10 -10.05
C GLY A 426 15.28 7.52 -10.47
N ASP A 427 15.02 6.22 -10.23
CA ASP A 427 13.76 5.56 -10.59
C ASP A 427 12.59 6.06 -9.73
N PRO A 428 11.62 6.80 -10.30
CA PRO A 428 10.47 7.29 -9.55
C PRO A 428 9.61 6.18 -8.95
N ALA A 429 9.61 4.97 -9.53
CA ALA A 429 8.85 3.84 -9.00
C ALA A 429 9.42 3.35 -7.66
N CYS A 430 10.72 3.48 -7.44
CA CYS A 430 11.35 3.17 -6.16
C CYS A 430 10.90 4.15 -5.07
N ALA A 431 10.90 5.46 -5.37
CA ALA A 431 10.42 6.47 -4.43
C ALA A 431 8.93 6.30 -4.08
N HIS A 432 8.13 5.79 -5.02
CA HIS A 432 6.72 5.49 -4.87
C HIS A 432 6.41 4.09 -4.30
N ASN A 433 7.43 3.29 -3.95
CA ASN A 433 7.21 1.93 -3.46
C ASN A 433 6.64 1.92 -2.04
N LEU A 434 5.52 1.24 -1.79
CA LEU A 434 4.90 1.16 -0.46
C LEU A 434 5.82 0.49 0.56
N GLU A 435 6.48 -0.62 0.22
CA GLU A 435 7.40 -1.29 1.15
C GLU A 435 8.61 -0.40 1.51
N ALA A 436 9.01 0.50 0.61
CA ALA A 436 10.00 1.51 0.94
C ALA A 436 9.47 2.53 1.96
N HIS A 437 8.20 2.93 1.87
CA HIS A 437 7.59 3.80 2.89
C HIS A 437 7.56 3.12 4.26
N LEU A 438 7.21 1.83 4.33
CA LEU A 438 7.15 1.09 5.59
C LEU A 438 8.55 0.87 6.18
N HIS A 439 9.55 0.59 5.34
CA HIS A 439 10.97 0.57 5.74
C HIS A 439 11.42 1.92 6.32
N LEU A 440 11.02 3.01 5.69
CA LEU A 440 11.39 4.35 6.15
C LEU A 440 10.69 4.74 7.45
N LEU A 441 9.43 4.35 7.63
CA LEU A 441 8.70 4.54 8.88
C LEU A 441 9.38 3.80 10.03
N ASP A 442 9.78 2.55 9.81
CA ASP A 442 10.45 1.75 10.84
C ASP A 442 11.77 2.38 11.27
N GLY A 443 12.53 2.95 10.32
CA GLY A 443 13.82 3.57 10.60
C GLY A 443 13.81 5.04 10.99
N TYR A 444 12.66 5.72 10.93
CA TYR A 444 12.55 7.15 11.17
C TYR A 444 12.32 7.47 12.66
N HIS A 445 13.21 8.28 13.25
CA HIS A 445 13.14 8.70 14.66
C HIS A 445 12.87 10.20 14.84
N GLY A 446 12.93 11.00 13.79
CA GLY A 446 12.79 12.45 13.84
C GLY A 446 13.71 13.15 12.85
N LYS A 447 13.52 14.46 12.66
CA LYS A 447 14.35 15.24 11.74
C LYS A 447 15.78 15.37 12.26
N GLY A 448 16.75 15.09 11.40
CA GLY A 448 18.17 15.11 11.75
C GLY A 448 18.63 13.94 12.62
N GLN A 449 17.72 13.04 13.03
CA GLN A 449 18.07 11.84 13.77
C GLN A 449 18.63 10.77 12.83
N ARG A 450 19.48 9.90 13.39
CA ARG A 450 20.06 8.78 12.66
C ARG A 450 18.96 7.78 12.26
N PHE A 451 19.06 7.24 11.05
CA PHE A 451 18.21 6.15 10.60
C PHE A 451 18.60 4.84 11.30
N VAL A 452 17.68 4.26 12.08
CA VAL A 452 17.86 2.99 12.80
C VAL A 452 16.52 2.26 12.82
N LEU A 453 16.48 1.02 12.35
CA LEU A 453 15.25 0.22 12.36
C LEU A 453 14.76 0.01 13.80
N ALA A 454 13.55 0.47 14.10
CA ALA A 454 13.02 0.44 15.45
C ALA A 454 12.42 -0.91 15.85
N SER A 455 11.72 -1.58 14.92
CA SER A 455 11.15 -2.92 15.13
C SER A 455 12.00 -4.03 14.50
N GLY A 456 13.01 -3.67 13.70
CA GLY A 456 13.80 -4.63 12.94
C GLY A 456 13.07 -5.17 11.71
N ARG A 457 12.19 -4.37 11.10
CA ARG A 457 11.47 -4.75 9.87
C ARG A 457 12.47 -5.19 8.81
N ASP A 458 12.25 -6.36 8.21
CA ASP A 458 13.17 -6.94 7.23
C ASP A 458 13.29 -6.03 5.98
N PRO A 459 14.48 -5.49 5.68
CA PRO A 459 14.69 -4.67 4.49
C PRO A 459 14.36 -5.41 3.19
N ALA A 460 14.45 -6.75 3.15
CA ALA A 460 14.18 -7.54 1.95
C ALA A 460 12.78 -7.28 1.36
N LEU A 461 11.81 -6.90 2.21
CA LEU A 461 10.44 -6.55 1.81
C LEU A 461 10.41 -5.41 0.77
N VAL A 462 11.37 -4.47 0.82
CA VAL A 462 11.48 -3.37 -0.15
C VAL A 462 11.56 -3.89 -1.60
N ASN A 463 12.27 -4.99 -1.82
CA ASN A 463 12.46 -5.56 -3.15
C ASN A 463 11.30 -6.46 -3.62
N LYS A 464 10.15 -6.53 -2.90
CA LYS A 464 8.96 -7.25 -3.37
C LYS A 464 8.59 -6.89 -4.81
N ALA A 465 8.52 -5.58 -5.09
CA ALA A 465 8.11 -5.03 -6.39
C ALA A 465 9.06 -3.94 -6.91
N SER A 466 10.31 -3.90 -6.43
CA SER A 466 11.31 -2.91 -6.84
C SER A 466 12.74 -3.49 -6.85
N ASP A 467 13.68 -2.71 -7.39
CA ASP A 467 15.13 -2.92 -7.23
C ASP A 467 15.74 -1.75 -6.45
N PHE A 468 15.37 -1.61 -5.18
CA PHE A 468 15.70 -0.40 -4.41
C PHE A 468 16.72 -0.65 -3.29
N LEU A 469 16.89 -1.88 -2.81
CA LEU A 469 17.96 -2.21 -1.85
C LEU A 469 19.33 -2.21 -2.51
N LYS A 470 20.37 -1.79 -1.78
CA LYS A 470 21.76 -1.84 -2.25
C LYS A 470 22.20 -3.28 -2.58
N ASP A 471 22.98 -3.43 -3.64
CA ASP A 471 23.32 -4.75 -4.20
C ASP A 471 24.08 -5.67 -3.22
N HIS A 472 24.84 -5.11 -2.28
CA HIS A 472 25.61 -5.90 -1.31
C HIS A 472 24.75 -6.66 -0.29
N TYR A 473 23.45 -6.34 -0.17
CA TYR A 473 22.51 -7.13 0.61
C TYR A 473 22.08 -8.42 -0.10
N LEU A 474 22.42 -8.59 -1.38
CA LEU A 474 22.17 -9.80 -2.18
C LEU A 474 20.69 -10.25 -2.22
N VAL A 475 19.76 -9.32 -2.01
CA VAL A 475 18.31 -9.56 -2.12
C VAL A 475 17.88 -9.41 -3.58
N PRO A 476 17.36 -10.46 -4.23
CA PRO A 476 16.90 -10.37 -5.61
C PRO A 476 15.83 -9.28 -5.78
N PRO A 477 15.91 -8.43 -6.81
CA PRO A 477 14.87 -7.45 -7.08
C PRO A 477 13.59 -8.10 -7.63
N TYR A 478 12.45 -7.46 -7.40
CA TYR A 478 11.13 -7.93 -7.84
C TYR A 478 10.84 -9.40 -7.45
N TRP A 479 11.26 -9.80 -6.25
CA TRP A 479 11.25 -11.22 -5.88
C TRP A 479 9.85 -11.78 -5.64
N ARG A 480 8.85 -10.93 -5.35
CA ARG A 480 7.51 -11.41 -5.02
C ARG A 480 6.85 -12.01 -6.26
N GLN A 481 6.74 -13.33 -6.24
CA GLN A 481 5.99 -14.13 -7.20
C GLN A 481 5.46 -15.40 -6.53
N ASP A 482 4.40 -15.99 -7.07
CA ASP A 482 3.90 -17.29 -6.60
C ASP A 482 4.85 -18.39 -7.09
N GLU A 483 5.01 -19.46 -6.31
CA GLU A 483 5.78 -20.62 -6.73
C GLU A 483 5.27 -21.13 -8.09
N ASN A 484 6.17 -21.33 -9.05
CA ASN A 484 5.82 -21.73 -10.43
C ASN A 484 4.74 -20.84 -11.09
N LYS A 485 4.64 -19.56 -10.69
CA LYS A 485 3.58 -18.62 -11.10
C LYS A 485 2.16 -19.14 -10.80
N GLY A 486 2.01 -19.93 -9.74
CA GLY A 486 0.74 -20.52 -9.32
C GLY A 486 0.33 -21.77 -10.10
N MET A 487 1.18 -22.32 -10.97
CA MET A 487 0.93 -23.60 -11.62
C MET A 487 1.18 -24.74 -10.64
N VAL A 488 0.31 -25.75 -10.64
CA VAL A 488 0.45 -26.95 -9.79
C VAL A 488 0.48 -28.22 -10.63
N ARG A 489 1.26 -29.21 -10.18
CA ARG A 489 1.33 -30.52 -10.83
C ARG A 489 0.27 -31.44 -10.23
N ASN A 490 -0.64 -31.93 -11.06
CA ASN A 490 -1.71 -32.83 -10.63
C ASN A 490 -1.22 -34.29 -10.46
N LYS A 491 -2.11 -35.18 -9.99
CA LYS A 491 -1.80 -36.61 -9.78
C LYS A 491 -1.38 -37.36 -11.05
N ASP A 492 -1.81 -36.87 -12.21
CA ASP A 492 -1.43 -37.42 -13.53
C ASP A 492 -0.09 -36.86 -14.04
N GLY A 493 0.59 -36.05 -13.24
CA GLY A 493 1.86 -35.42 -13.57
C GLY A 493 1.76 -34.22 -14.51
N ARG A 494 0.55 -33.74 -14.82
CA ARG A 494 0.31 -32.57 -15.69
C ARG A 494 0.33 -31.27 -14.88
N TRP A 495 0.90 -30.22 -15.48
CA TRP A 495 0.86 -28.87 -14.91
C TRP A 495 -0.43 -28.15 -15.31
N MET A 496 -1.12 -27.59 -14.33
CA MET A 496 -2.37 -26.86 -14.53
C MET A 496 -2.48 -25.68 -13.58
N GLN A 497 -3.23 -24.66 -13.99
CA GLN A 497 -3.66 -23.62 -13.07
C GLN A 497 -4.76 -24.22 -12.17
N PRO A 498 -4.61 -24.16 -10.83
CA PRO A 498 -5.63 -24.69 -9.93
C PRO A 498 -6.92 -23.89 -10.08
N GLU A 499 -8.06 -24.59 -10.01
CA GLU A 499 -9.35 -23.92 -9.93
C GLU A 499 -9.48 -23.25 -8.56
N ARG A 500 -9.84 -21.97 -8.53
CA ARG A 500 -10.10 -21.24 -7.29
C ARG A 500 -11.53 -21.52 -6.82
N PRO A 501 -11.76 -21.60 -5.50
CA PRO A 501 -13.11 -21.61 -4.95
C PRO A 501 -13.91 -20.43 -5.52
N LYS A 502 -15.19 -20.67 -5.82
CA LYS A 502 -16.07 -19.58 -6.25
C LYS A 502 -16.15 -18.55 -5.14
N LEU A 503 -15.71 -17.33 -5.44
CA LEU A 503 -15.96 -16.18 -4.58
C LEU A 503 -17.48 -16.05 -4.36
N THR A 504 -17.84 -15.82 -3.10
CA THR A 504 -19.23 -15.61 -2.70
C THR A 504 -19.78 -14.38 -3.43
N ASP A 505 -21.02 -14.48 -3.89
CA ASP A 505 -21.76 -13.35 -4.42
C ASP A 505 -21.92 -12.24 -3.38
N HIS A 506 -22.38 -11.08 -3.85
CA HIS A 506 -22.93 -10.06 -2.94
C HIS A 506 -23.97 -10.71 -2.02
N PRO A 507 -23.81 -10.59 -0.69
CA PRO A 507 -24.73 -11.19 0.26
C PRO A 507 -26.11 -10.56 0.13
N ALA A 508 -27.13 -11.36 0.41
CA ALA A 508 -28.53 -10.99 0.19
C ALA A 508 -28.97 -9.77 1.02
N ASP A 509 -28.32 -9.54 2.16
CA ASP A 509 -28.57 -8.44 3.08
C ASP A 509 -28.07 -7.08 2.58
N MET A 510 -27.29 -7.03 1.49
CA MET A 510 -26.78 -5.76 0.96
C MET A 510 -27.91 -4.80 0.60
N HIS A 511 -28.97 -5.26 -0.07
CA HIS A 511 -30.12 -4.41 -0.41
C HIS A 511 -30.82 -3.88 0.85
N HIS A 512 -30.89 -4.69 1.92
CA HIS A 512 -31.49 -4.30 3.19
C HIS A 512 -30.72 -3.14 3.83
N HIS A 513 -29.40 -3.24 3.92
CA HIS A 513 -28.57 -2.15 4.48
C HIS A 513 -28.57 -0.92 3.58
N LEU A 514 -28.51 -1.07 2.25
CA LEU A 514 -28.61 0.06 1.33
C LEU A 514 -29.97 0.78 1.41
N LYS A 515 -31.07 0.03 1.61
CA LYS A 515 -32.41 0.61 1.81
C LYS A 515 -32.48 1.42 3.10
N LYS A 516 -31.88 0.93 4.20
CA LYS A 516 -31.76 1.69 5.45
C LYS A 516 -31.00 3.01 5.28
N LEU A 517 -30.05 3.05 4.34
CA LEU A 517 -29.28 4.24 4.00
C LEU A 517 -29.94 5.13 2.94
N GLY A 518 -31.13 4.77 2.44
CA GLY A 518 -31.81 5.51 1.37
C GLY A 518 -31.12 5.42 0.00
N LEU A 519 -30.21 4.46 -0.20
CA LEU A 519 -29.43 4.29 -1.43
C LEU A 519 -30.03 3.25 -2.40
N ALA A 520 -30.98 2.44 -1.93
CA ALA A 520 -31.76 1.53 -2.78
C ALA A 520 -33.19 2.07 -2.94
N ALA A 521 -33.76 1.95 -4.14
CA ALA A 521 -35.14 2.30 -4.39
C ALA A 521 -36.07 1.50 -3.46
N SER A 522 -37.06 2.16 -2.86
CA SER A 522 -38.17 1.45 -2.24
C SER A 522 -38.93 0.72 -3.34
N ASP A 523 -39.01 -0.61 -3.28
CA ASP A 523 -39.96 -1.37 -4.09
C ASP A 523 -41.35 -0.74 -3.90
N GLN A 524 -41.83 -0.05 -4.93
CA GLN A 524 -43.21 0.39 -5.10
C GLN A 524 -43.80 -0.30 -6.30
#